data_AF-A0A1T4T2R5-F1
#
_entry.id   AF-A0A1T4T2R5-F1
#
_cell.length_a   1.000
_cell.length_b   1.000
_cell.length_c   1.000
_cell.angle_alpha   90.00
_cell.angle_beta   90.00
_cell.angle_gamma   90.00
#
_symmetry.space_group_name_H-M   'P 1'
#
loop_
_entity.id
_entity.type
_entity.pdbx_description
1 polymer ?
#
loop_
_entity_poly.entity_id
_entity_poly.type
_entity_poly.pdbx_seq_one_letter_code
_entity_poly.pdbx_strand_id
1 'polypeptide(L)'
;MLSAALDLLDTEGVDAFTMRALAGRLQINPMTIYHHFGDRDGLISAMSERVYRSVSAPALGNPRCRIEALLRAYHAQVLKHPGLALLIFSRPTVFPEQAQRITEEIAQLLVEAGLSPQRTRLWVNILVDFTHGAAIATAIGGRSDPEGSGSNDDYNEALAELLNGLMT
;
A
#
# COMPACT_ATOMS: atom_id res chain seq x y z
N MET A 1 -1.44 -4.58 19.72
CA MET A 1 -2.54 -3.76 19.15
C MET A 1 -2.49 -3.74 17.63
N LEU A 2 -1.39 -3.29 17.00
CA LEU A 2 -1.32 -3.18 15.53
C LEU A 2 -1.55 -4.50 14.77
N SER A 3 -0.97 -5.62 15.23
CA SER A 3 -1.25 -6.93 14.59
C SER A 3 -2.73 -7.26 14.59
N ALA A 4 -3.38 -7.18 15.76
CA ALA A 4 -4.82 -7.45 15.87
C ALA A 4 -5.68 -6.47 15.07
N ALA A 5 -5.23 -5.22 14.89
CA ALA A 5 -5.91 -4.23 14.07
C ALA A 5 -5.84 -4.58 12.57
N LEU A 6 -4.64 -4.96 12.09
CA LEU A 6 -4.43 -5.46 10.73
C LEU A 6 -5.23 -6.75 10.50
N ASP A 7 -5.14 -7.72 11.41
CA ASP A 7 -5.87 -8.99 11.32
C ASP A 7 -7.39 -8.77 11.29
N LEU A 8 -7.91 -7.86 12.12
CA LEU A 8 -9.32 -7.48 12.11
C LEU A 8 -9.73 -6.93 10.74
N LEU A 9 -8.90 -6.03 10.19
CA LEU A 9 -9.17 -5.36 8.92
C LEU A 9 -9.10 -6.32 7.72
N ASP A 10 -8.13 -7.25 7.72
CA ASP A 10 -7.94 -8.21 6.64
C ASP A 10 -8.97 -9.36 6.66
N THR A 11 -9.50 -9.69 7.85
CA THR A 11 -10.48 -10.78 8.01
C THR A 11 -11.93 -10.31 7.95
N GLU A 12 -12.27 -9.19 8.57
CA GLU A 12 -13.64 -8.69 8.73
C GLU A 12 -13.93 -7.47 7.84
N GLY A 13 -12.90 -6.88 7.21
CA GLY A 13 -13.04 -5.78 6.25
C GLY A 13 -13.15 -4.39 6.88
N VAL A 14 -13.20 -3.38 6.01
CA VAL A 14 -13.18 -1.95 6.37
C VAL A 14 -14.41 -1.55 7.19
N ASP A 15 -15.58 -2.10 6.86
CA ASP A 15 -16.86 -1.75 7.50
C ASP A 15 -16.93 -2.22 8.96
N ALA A 16 -16.33 -3.38 9.27
CA ALA A 16 -16.25 -3.91 10.62
C ALA A 16 -15.18 -3.23 11.48
N PHE A 17 -14.26 -2.48 10.87
CA PHE A 17 -13.12 -1.90 11.56
C PHE A 17 -13.49 -0.66 12.39
N THR A 18 -13.72 -0.89 13.68
CA THR A 18 -13.99 0.14 14.69
C THR A 18 -13.09 0.02 15.91
N MET A 19 -12.86 1.12 16.63
CA MET A 19 -12.08 1.13 17.88
C MET A 19 -12.70 0.19 18.94
N ARG A 20 -14.04 0.09 18.96
CA ARG A 20 -14.76 -0.82 19.86
C ARG A 20 -14.58 -2.29 19.47
N ALA A 21 -14.67 -2.62 18.18
CA ALA A 21 -14.44 -3.98 17.69
C ALA A 21 -13.01 -4.44 18.03
N LEU A 22 -12.01 -3.58 17.79
CA LEU A 22 -10.63 -3.87 18.15
C LEU A 22 -10.44 -4.06 19.66
N ALA A 23 -11.04 -3.19 20.48
CA ALA A 23 -10.99 -3.31 21.94
C ALA A 23 -11.62 -4.62 22.44
N GLY A 24 -12.76 -5.00 21.87
CA GLY A 24 -13.42 -6.28 22.16
C GLY A 24 -12.54 -7.47 21.80
N ARG A 25 -11.92 -7.45 20.61
CA ARG A 25 -11.00 -8.50 20.15
C ARG A 25 -9.75 -8.63 21.02
N LEU A 26 -9.27 -7.52 21.57
CA LEU A 26 -8.14 -7.48 22.50
C LEU A 26 -8.53 -7.67 23.97
N GLN A 27 -9.83 -7.74 24.29
CA GLN A 27 -10.36 -7.79 25.65
C GLN A 27 -9.86 -6.64 26.55
N ILE A 28 -9.77 -5.43 26.00
CA ILE A 28 -9.33 -4.22 26.70
C ILE A 28 -10.40 -3.12 26.65
N ASN A 29 -10.22 -2.09 27.47
CA ASN A 29 -11.03 -0.87 27.36
C ASN A 29 -10.64 -0.09 26.09
N PRO A 30 -11.59 0.43 25.28
CA PRO A 30 -11.29 1.30 24.14
C PRO A 30 -10.36 2.48 24.47
N MET A 31 -10.46 3.04 25.69
CA MET A 31 -9.59 4.12 26.15
C MET A 31 -8.11 3.75 26.14
N THR A 32 -7.76 2.47 26.30
CA THR A 32 -6.38 2.01 26.19
C THR A 32 -5.87 2.21 24.75
N ILE A 33 -6.69 1.97 23.73
CA ILE A 33 -6.30 2.18 22.33
C ILE A 33 -6.13 3.68 22.06
N TYR A 34 -7.08 4.50 22.51
CA TYR A 34 -7.00 5.96 22.40
C TYR A 34 -5.77 6.53 23.12
N HIS A 35 -5.37 5.96 24.26
CA HIS A 35 -4.15 6.38 24.95
C HIS A 35 -2.88 6.15 24.11
N HIS A 36 -2.81 5.05 23.35
CA HIS A 36 -1.65 4.74 22.52
C HIS A 36 -1.61 5.49 21.19
N PHE A 37 -2.77 5.77 20.60
CA PHE A 37 -2.86 6.24 19.22
C PHE A 37 -3.59 7.57 19.05
N GLY A 38 -4.14 8.16 20.12
CA GLY A 38 -4.90 9.40 20.11
C GLY A 38 -6.32 9.21 19.57
N ASP A 39 -6.43 8.78 18.32
CA ASP A 39 -7.69 8.55 17.62
C ASP A 39 -7.58 7.38 16.61
N ARG A 40 -8.61 7.23 15.78
CA ARG A 40 -8.64 6.19 14.73
C ARG A 40 -7.61 6.45 13.64
N ASP A 41 -7.35 7.71 13.33
CA ASP A 41 -6.45 8.11 12.24
C ASP A 41 -4.99 7.93 12.69
N GLY A 42 -4.67 8.19 13.96
CA GLY A 42 -3.39 7.84 14.56
C GLY A 42 -3.14 6.32 14.60
N LEU A 43 -4.18 5.50 14.80
CA LEU A 43 -4.06 4.04 14.67
C LEU A 43 -3.77 3.63 13.22
N ILE A 44 -4.43 4.25 12.24
CA ILE A 44 -4.20 4.00 10.81
C ILE A 44 -2.76 4.40 10.43
N SER A 45 -2.30 5.57 10.88
CA SER A 45 -0.93 6.01 10.67
C SER A 45 0.09 5.04 11.26
N ALA A 46 -0.15 4.53 12.47
CA ALA A 46 0.71 3.52 13.08
C ALA A 46 0.69 2.16 12.36
N MET A 47 -0.45 1.75 11.78
CA MET A 47 -0.52 0.56 10.93
C MET A 47 0.25 0.76 9.62
N SER A 48 0.08 1.92 8.97
CA SER A 48 0.83 2.29 7.76
C SER A 48 2.33 2.31 8.02
N GLU A 49 2.75 2.92 9.13
CA GLU A 49 4.14 2.90 9.59
C GLU A 49 4.67 1.48 9.73
N ARG A 50 3.90 0.58 10.35
CA ARG A 50 4.32 -0.82 10.51
C ARG A 50 4.43 -1.57 9.18
N VAL A 51 3.51 -1.36 8.25
CA VAL A 51 3.39 -2.12 7.00
C VAL A 51 4.33 -1.60 5.92
N TYR A 52 4.47 -0.28 5.80
CA TYR A 52 5.14 0.37 4.68
C TYR A 52 6.55 0.90 5.00
N ARG A 53 7.02 0.89 6.26
CA ARG A 53 8.36 1.38 6.63
C ARG A 53 9.50 0.74 5.85
N SER A 54 9.41 -0.55 5.53
CA SER A 54 10.48 -1.25 4.79
C SER A 54 10.36 -1.15 3.26
N VAL A 55 9.33 -0.48 2.75
CA VAL A 55 9.10 -0.35 1.31
C VAL A 55 9.91 0.81 0.79
N SER A 56 11.11 0.55 0.28
CA SER A 56 11.97 1.56 -0.31
C SER A 56 12.62 1.05 -1.57
N ALA A 57 13.01 1.96 -2.47
CA ALA A 57 13.79 1.59 -3.63
C ALA A 57 15.19 1.12 -3.20
N PRO A 58 15.82 0.22 -3.97
CA PRO A 58 17.22 -0.10 -3.75
C PRO A 58 18.11 1.13 -4.00
N ALA A 59 19.22 1.22 -3.27
CA ALA A 59 20.16 2.34 -3.36
C ALA A 59 20.92 2.40 -4.69
N LEU A 60 21.07 1.24 -5.36
CA LEU A 60 21.82 1.09 -6.61
C LEU A 60 20.89 0.67 -7.75
N GLY A 61 21.33 0.95 -8.97
CA GLY A 61 20.61 0.63 -10.21
C GLY A 61 20.13 1.88 -10.94
N ASN A 62 19.76 1.71 -12.21
CA ASN A 62 19.13 2.81 -12.96
C ASN A 62 17.74 3.12 -12.38
N PRO A 63 17.20 4.34 -12.59
CA PRO A 63 15.93 4.75 -12.02
C PRO A 63 14.76 3.81 -12.35
N ARG A 64 14.68 3.29 -13.58
CA ARG A 64 13.63 2.34 -13.98
C ARG A 64 13.64 1.08 -13.12
N CYS A 65 14.80 0.43 -12.97
CA CYS A 65 14.93 -0.77 -12.13
C CYS A 65 14.61 -0.49 -10.66
N ARG A 66 14.96 0.70 -10.16
CA ARG A 66 14.66 1.12 -8.79
C ARG A 66 13.16 1.34 -8.57
N ILE A 67 12.47 1.96 -9.53
CA ILE A 67 11.00 2.13 -9.54
C ILE A 67 10.32 0.75 -9.54
N GLU A 68 10.78 -0.15 -10.39
CA GLU A 68 10.22 -1.50 -10.49
C GLU A 68 10.33 -2.26 -9.16
N ALA A 69 11.51 -2.25 -8.55
CA ALA A 69 11.74 -2.90 -7.25
C ALA A 69 10.90 -2.28 -6.14
N LEU A 70 10.79 -0.94 -6.10
CA LEU A 70 9.95 -0.23 -5.13
C LEU A 70 8.47 -0.61 -5.28
N LEU A 71 7.95 -0.61 -6.51
CA LEU A 71 6.55 -0.94 -6.79
C LEU A 71 6.24 -2.41 -6.49
N ARG A 72 7.15 -3.34 -6.78
CA ARG A 72 7.02 -4.76 -6.37
C ARG A 72 6.96 -4.92 -4.85
N ALA A 73 7.85 -4.23 -4.12
CA ALA A 73 7.83 -4.24 -2.67
C ALA A 73 6.54 -3.64 -2.10
N TYR A 74 6.05 -2.56 -2.71
CA TYR A 74 4.80 -1.93 -2.33
C TYR A 74 3.58 -2.82 -2.61
N HIS A 75 3.50 -3.36 -3.82
CA HIS A 75 2.48 -4.32 -4.26
C HIS A 75 2.36 -5.48 -3.28
N ALA A 76 3.49 -6.07 -2.86
CA ALA A 76 3.49 -7.19 -1.92
C ALA A 76 2.85 -6.82 -0.56
N GLN A 77 3.05 -5.58 -0.07
CA GLN A 77 2.41 -5.13 1.16
C GLN A 77 0.92 -4.85 0.98
N VAL A 78 0.52 -4.22 -0.14
CA VAL A 78 -0.89 -3.98 -0.45
C VAL A 78 -1.64 -5.29 -0.62
N LEU A 79 -1.04 -6.27 -1.29
CA LEU A 79 -1.61 -7.61 -1.49
C LEU A 79 -1.80 -8.35 -0.17
N LYS A 80 -0.85 -8.18 0.76
CA LYS A 80 -0.90 -8.80 2.09
C LYS A 80 -1.92 -8.12 3.01
N HIS A 81 -2.07 -6.80 2.90
CA HIS A 81 -2.93 -5.97 3.77
C HIS A 81 -3.91 -5.10 2.95
N PRO A 82 -4.76 -5.71 2.12
CA PRO A 82 -5.64 -4.97 1.18
C PRO A 82 -6.64 -4.10 1.93
N GLY A 83 -7.07 -4.53 3.13
CA GLY A 83 -7.98 -3.75 3.96
C GLY A 83 -7.37 -2.44 4.45
N LEU A 84 -6.05 -2.42 4.73
CA LEU A 84 -5.34 -1.18 5.12
C LEU A 84 -5.29 -0.20 3.95
N ALA A 85 -5.00 -0.68 2.74
CA ALA A 85 -4.98 0.16 1.55
C ALA A 85 -6.36 0.77 1.27
N LEU A 86 -7.42 -0.04 1.28
CA LEU A 86 -8.80 0.43 1.12
C LEU A 86 -9.20 1.43 2.21
N LEU A 87 -8.79 1.18 3.45
CA LEU A 87 -9.06 2.07 4.56
C LEU A 87 -8.42 3.45 4.36
N ILE A 88 -7.16 3.51 3.92
CA ILE A 88 -6.46 4.75 3.57
C ILE A 88 -7.18 5.48 2.42
N PHE A 89 -7.58 4.76 1.37
CA PHE A 89 -8.31 5.35 0.24
C PHE A 89 -9.67 5.93 0.60
N SER A 90 -10.39 5.29 1.51
CA SER A 90 -11.69 5.78 1.96
C SER A 90 -11.61 7.09 2.76
N ARG A 91 -10.40 7.53 3.16
CA ARG A 91 -10.18 8.71 4.00
C ARG A 91 -8.97 9.55 3.54
N PRO A 92 -9.13 10.36 2.48
CA PRO A 92 -8.03 11.15 1.92
C PRO A 92 -7.48 12.24 2.85
N THR A 93 -8.22 12.63 3.89
CA THR A 93 -7.85 13.73 4.79
C THR A 93 -6.66 13.42 5.69
N VAL A 94 -6.31 12.13 5.86
CA VAL A 94 -5.13 11.69 6.59
C VAL A 94 -4.39 10.69 5.72
N PHE A 95 -3.57 11.18 4.80
CA PHE A 95 -2.66 10.33 4.04
C PHE A 95 -1.42 10.03 4.89
N PRO A 96 -1.18 8.76 5.30
CA PRO A 96 -0.11 8.45 6.25
C PRO A 96 1.27 8.74 5.67
N GLU A 97 2.20 9.15 6.54
CA GLU A 97 3.57 9.55 6.17
C GLU A 97 4.30 8.52 5.30
N GLN A 98 4.22 7.22 5.62
CA GLN A 98 4.89 6.20 4.81
C GLN A 98 4.29 6.05 3.40
N ALA A 99 2.98 6.22 3.24
CA ALA A 99 2.34 6.19 1.93
C ALA A 99 2.74 7.42 1.10
N GLN A 100 2.83 8.58 1.75
CA GLN A 100 3.36 9.80 1.15
C GLN A 100 4.83 9.62 0.73
N ARG A 101 5.68 9.10 1.62
CA ARG A 101 7.11 8.86 1.34
C ARG A 101 7.32 7.95 0.13
N ILE A 102 6.57 6.86 0.02
CA ILE A 102 6.64 5.95 -1.15
C ILE A 102 6.26 6.70 -2.42
N THR A 103 5.18 7.48 -2.38
CA THR A 103 4.71 8.26 -3.53
C THR A 103 5.74 9.31 -3.97
N GLU A 104 6.38 9.98 -3.01
CA GLU A 104 7.46 10.93 -3.24
C GLU A 104 8.72 10.26 -3.79
N GLU A 105 9.09 9.08 -3.29
CA GLU A 105 10.23 8.30 -3.77
C GLU A 105 10.03 7.86 -5.23
N ILE A 106 8.81 7.41 -5.60
CA ILE A 106 8.46 7.14 -7.00
C ILE A 106 8.61 8.41 -7.84
N ALA A 107 8.08 9.54 -7.36
CA ALA A 107 8.16 10.82 -8.08
C ALA A 107 9.61 11.27 -8.30
N GLN A 108 10.48 11.14 -7.29
CA GLN A 108 11.90 11.46 -7.38
C GLN A 108 12.60 10.59 -8.42
N LEU A 109 12.36 9.28 -8.41
CA LEU A 109 12.95 8.37 -9.39
C LEU A 109 12.46 8.64 -10.83
N LEU A 110 11.21 9.04 -11.00
CA LEU A 110 10.68 9.44 -12.31
C LEU A 110 11.35 10.73 -12.82
N VAL A 111 11.63 11.69 -11.93
CA VAL A 111 12.42 12.88 -12.28
C VAL A 111 13.87 12.51 -12.61
N GLU A 112 14.50 11.62 -11.84
CA GLU A 112 15.82 11.07 -12.14
C GLU A 112 15.87 10.35 -13.50
N ALA A 113 14.76 9.73 -13.92
CA ALA A 113 14.59 9.13 -15.24
C ALA A 113 14.38 10.15 -16.37
N GLY A 114 14.33 11.46 -16.07
CA GLY A 114 14.24 12.54 -17.04
C GLY A 114 12.83 13.01 -17.38
N LEU A 115 11.81 12.62 -16.60
CA LEU A 115 10.44 13.07 -16.87
C LEU A 115 10.23 14.54 -16.49
N SER A 116 9.40 15.22 -17.28
CA SER A 116 8.92 16.57 -16.94
C SER A 116 7.98 16.51 -15.72
N PRO A 117 7.82 17.62 -14.96
CA PRO A 117 6.94 17.65 -13.79
C PRO A 117 5.50 17.19 -14.08
N GLN A 118 4.97 17.54 -15.25
CA GLN A 118 3.64 17.12 -15.69
C GLN A 118 3.58 15.62 -15.94
N ARG A 119 4.57 15.04 -16.64
CA ARG A 119 4.65 13.58 -16.86
C ARG A 119 4.85 12.85 -15.54
N THR A 120 5.73 13.34 -14.65
CA THR A 120 5.96 12.73 -13.33
C THR A 120 4.67 12.59 -12.55
N ARG A 121 3.85 13.65 -12.44
CA ARG A 121 2.58 13.57 -11.71
C ARG A 121 1.62 12.53 -12.28
N LEU A 122 1.49 12.49 -13.61
CA LEU A 122 0.63 11.51 -14.29
C LEU A 122 1.13 10.08 -14.06
N TRP A 123 2.43 9.86 -14.19
CA TRP A 123 3.03 8.53 -14.04
C TRP A 123 3.02 8.04 -12.59
N VAL A 124 3.19 8.92 -11.60
CA VAL A 124 2.97 8.55 -10.19
C VAL A 124 1.57 8.00 -10.00
N ASN A 125 0.54 8.72 -10.47
CA ASN A 125 -0.85 8.25 -10.33
C ASN A 125 -1.07 6.93 -11.06
N ILE A 126 -0.62 6.81 -12.32
CA ILE A 126 -0.75 5.57 -13.10
C ILE A 126 -0.12 4.38 -12.37
N LEU A 127 1.12 4.52 -11.90
CA LEU A 127 1.86 3.42 -11.27
C LEU A 127 1.26 3.04 -9.91
N VAL A 128 0.86 4.03 -9.12
CA VAL A 128 0.25 3.80 -7.81
C VAL A 128 -1.14 3.18 -7.96
N ASP A 129 -2.00 3.73 -8.82
CA ASP A 129 -3.35 3.23 -9.04
C ASP A 129 -3.34 1.82 -9.65
N PHE A 130 -2.46 1.58 -10.63
CA PHE A 130 -2.24 0.24 -11.19
C PHE A 130 -1.81 -0.76 -10.11
N THR A 131 -0.84 -0.39 -9.27
CA THR A 131 -0.33 -1.26 -8.21
C THR A 131 -1.41 -1.62 -7.19
N HIS A 132 -2.24 -0.66 -6.79
CA HIS A 132 -3.36 -0.94 -5.91
C HIS A 132 -4.45 -1.76 -6.57
N GLY A 133 -4.82 -1.43 -7.82
CA GLY A 133 -5.82 -2.15 -8.58
C GLY A 133 -5.46 -3.62 -8.75
N ALA A 134 -4.22 -3.90 -9.16
CA ALA A 134 -3.69 -5.26 -9.28
C ALA A 134 -3.76 -6.00 -7.94
N ALA A 135 -3.16 -5.44 -6.88
CA ALA A 135 -3.12 -6.09 -5.57
C ALA A 135 -4.51 -6.37 -4.98
N ILE A 136 -5.43 -5.40 -5.08
CA ILE A 136 -6.79 -5.53 -4.54
C ILE A 136 -7.60 -6.54 -5.36
N ALA A 137 -7.50 -6.50 -6.69
CA ALA A 137 -8.17 -7.47 -7.56
C ALA A 137 -7.71 -8.89 -7.24
N THR A 138 -6.40 -9.10 -7.06
CA THR A 138 -5.84 -10.38 -6.64
C THR A 138 -6.30 -10.79 -5.25
N ALA A 139 -6.32 -9.89 -4.27
CA ALA A 139 -6.75 -10.23 -2.92
C ALA A 139 -8.23 -10.64 -2.85
N ILE A 140 -9.08 -10.02 -3.68
CA ILE A 140 -10.50 -10.37 -3.81
C ILE A 140 -10.67 -11.67 -4.61
N GLY A 141 -9.95 -11.81 -5.73
CA GLY A 141 -10.01 -12.97 -6.63
C GLY A 141 -9.39 -14.24 -6.04
N GLY A 142 -8.27 -14.14 -5.32
CA GLY A 142 -7.58 -15.24 -4.65
C GLY A 142 -8.34 -15.84 -3.47
N ARG A 143 -9.39 -15.19 -2.97
CA ARG A 143 -10.39 -15.84 -2.09
C ARG A 143 -11.22 -16.90 -2.85
N SER A 144 -11.17 -16.89 -4.18
CA SER A 144 -11.98 -17.74 -5.07
C SER A 144 -11.13 -18.75 -5.87
N ASP A 145 -9.82 -18.54 -6.07
CA ASP A 145 -8.94 -19.41 -6.84
C ASP A 145 -7.77 -19.99 -6.01
N PRO A 146 -7.68 -21.34 -5.83
CA PRO A 146 -6.67 -21.98 -4.98
C PRO A 146 -5.29 -22.18 -5.64
N GLU A 147 -5.10 -21.87 -6.92
CA GLU A 147 -3.85 -22.13 -7.68
C GLU A 147 -2.90 -20.92 -7.81
N GLY A 148 -3.01 -19.92 -6.91
CA GLY A 148 -2.48 -18.53 -6.93
C GLY A 148 -1.00 -18.22 -7.24
N SER A 149 -0.33 -18.99 -8.10
CA SER A 149 1.00 -18.73 -8.64
C SER A 149 1.01 -17.73 -9.81
N GLY A 150 -0.08 -17.60 -10.58
CA GLY A 150 -0.13 -16.71 -11.75
C GLY A 150 -0.18 -15.20 -11.42
N SER A 151 -0.80 -14.82 -10.31
CA SER A 151 -1.17 -13.41 -10.13
C SER A 151 0.00 -12.46 -9.82
N ASN A 152 1.09 -12.93 -9.21
CA ASN A 152 2.24 -12.07 -8.94
C ASN A 152 3.15 -11.95 -10.18
N ASP A 153 3.19 -12.98 -11.02
CA ASP A 153 3.91 -12.95 -12.29
C ASP A 153 3.18 -12.04 -13.30
N ASP A 154 1.85 -12.09 -13.34
CA ASP A 154 1.02 -11.18 -14.15
C ASP A 154 1.26 -9.69 -13.80
N TYR A 155 1.36 -9.36 -12.50
CA TYR A 155 1.68 -7.98 -12.06
C TYR A 155 3.09 -7.56 -12.52
N ASN A 156 4.07 -8.45 -12.37
CA ASN A 156 5.46 -8.17 -12.72
C ASN A 156 5.63 -7.91 -14.21
N GLU A 157 4.98 -8.72 -15.05
CA GLU A 157 4.98 -8.55 -16.51
C GLU A 157 4.28 -7.25 -16.92
N ALA A 158 3.08 -7.00 -16.39
CA ALA A 158 2.33 -5.78 -16.70
C ALA A 158 3.05 -4.50 -16.21
N LEU A 159 3.72 -4.56 -15.06
CA LEU A 159 4.56 -3.46 -14.58
C LEU A 159 5.75 -3.23 -15.50
N ALA A 160 6.41 -4.29 -15.97
CA ALA A 160 7.52 -4.18 -16.90
C ALA A 160 7.08 -3.52 -18.23
N GLU A 161 5.91 -3.90 -18.75
CA GLU A 161 5.31 -3.28 -19.94
C GLU A 161 4.96 -1.80 -19.73
N LEU A 162 4.32 -1.45 -18.60
CA LEU A 162 4.04 -0.06 -18.25
C LEU A 162 5.33 0.79 -18.21
N LEU A 163 6.39 0.26 -17.60
CA LEU A 163 7.67 0.95 -17.49
C LEU A 163 8.43 1.01 -18.83
N ASN A 164 8.21 0.06 -19.75
CA ASN A 164 8.75 0.16 -21.11
C ASN A 164 8.10 1.33 -21.86
N GLY A 165 6.78 1.51 -21.72
CA GLY A 165 6.04 2.61 -22.34
C GLY A 165 6.43 4.01 -21.82
N LEU A 166 7.06 4.08 -20.65
CA LEU A 166 7.53 5.32 -20.03
C LEU A 166 8.69 5.99 -20.81
N MET A 167 9.50 5.20 -21.52
CA MET A 167 10.69 5.65 -22.26
C MET A 167 10.42 6.01 -23.73
N THR A 168 9.16 5.93 -24.16
CA THR A 168 8.66 6.41 -25.46
C THR A 168 8.02 7.80 -25.34
#